data_AF-A0A812RFS1-F1
#
_entry.id   AF-A0A812RFS1-F1
#
_cell.length_a   1.000
_cell.length_b   1.000
_cell.length_c   1.000
_cell.angle_alpha   90.00
_cell.angle_beta   90.00
_cell.angle_gamma   90.00
#
_symmetry.space_group_name_H-M   'P 1'
#
loop_
_entity.id
_entity.type
_entity.pdbx_description
1 polymer ?
#
loop_
_entity_poly.entity_id
_entity_poly.type
_entity_poly.pdbx_seq_one_letter_code
_entity_poly.pdbx_strand_id
1 'polypeptide(L)'
;ASERLAAVEEILEKMRETEAPFLMGIENLPPEEAKPALDKMDKAASLALSAVADAHKYVSLKLVEVGRLAEATAATARAELEKVKKQLDANAERVRKFQLDATGRRKNHVVFSMK
;
A
#
# COMPACT_ATOMS: atom_id res chain seq x y z
N ALA A 1 -3.26 -14.04 -10.78
CA ALA A 1 -2.42 -13.44 -9.72
C ALA A 1 -1.94 -12.06 -10.15
N SER A 2 -1.38 -11.94 -11.35
CA SER A 2 -0.97 -10.66 -11.96
C SER A 2 -2.08 -9.60 -12.02
N GLU A 3 -3.31 -9.96 -12.37
CA GLU A 3 -4.45 -9.02 -12.36
C GLU A 3 -4.73 -8.44 -10.97
N ARG A 4 -4.61 -9.25 -9.91
CA ARG A 4 -4.78 -8.77 -8.53
C ARG A 4 -3.62 -7.87 -8.10
N LEU A 5 -2.40 -8.16 -8.55
CA LEU A 5 -1.26 -7.28 -8.34
C LEU A 5 -1.48 -5.93 -9.05
N ALA A 6 -1.94 -5.93 -10.30
CA ALA A 6 -2.23 -4.71 -11.05
C ALA A 6 -3.32 -3.87 -10.35
N ALA A 7 -4.39 -4.51 -9.84
CA ALA A 7 -5.42 -3.82 -9.06
C ALA A 7 -4.87 -3.21 -7.77
N VAL A 8 -3.95 -3.90 -7.08
CA VAL A 8 -3.23 -3.35 -5.92
C VAL A 8 -2.40 -2.13 -6.32
N GLU A 9 -1.64 -2.23 -7.43
CA GLU A 9 -0.82 -1.12 -7.93
C GLU A 9 -1.67 0.11 -8.27
N GLU A 10 -2.83 -0.06 -8.90
CA GLU A 10 -3.77 1.04 -9.18
C GLU A 10 -4.26 1.73 -7.89
N ILE A 11 -4.57 0.95 -6.85
CA ILE A 11 -4.97 1.49 -5.55
C ILE A 11 -3.80 2.23 -4.88
N LEU A 12 -2.57 1.72 -5.02
CA LEU A 12 -1.38 2.37 -4.49
C LEU A 12 -1.11 3.70 -5.20
N GLU A 13 -1.29 3.80 -6.52
CA GLU A 13 -1.16 5.08 -7.22
C GLU A 13 -2.19 6.10 -6.73
N LYS A 14 -3.46 5.69 -6.60
CA LYS A 14 -4.51 6.55 -6.00
C LYS A 14 -4.20 6.96 -4.56
N MET A 15 -3.58 6.08 -3.78
CA MET A 15 -3.09 6.43 -2.44
C MET A 15 -2.02 7.51 -2.50
N ARG A 16 -1.04 7.39 -3.40
CA ARG A 16 0.03 8.38 -3.56
C ARG A 16 -0.50 9.73 -4.01
N GLU A 17 -1.47 9.76 -4.91
CA GLU A 17 -2.11 11.02 -5.33
C GLU A 17 -2.67 11.84 -4.16
N THR A 18 -3.10 11.19 -3.06
CA THR A 18 -3.58 11.92 -1.87
C THR A 18 -2.48 12.67 -1.12
N GLU A 19 -1.21 12.36 -1.35
CA GLU A 19 -0.07 13.06 -0.75
C GLU A 19 0.34 14.32 -1.52
N ALA A 20 -0.26 14.57 -2.69
CA ALA A 20 0.05 15.71 -3.56
C ALA A 20 0.12 17.08 -2.83
N PRO A 21 -0.75 17.40 -1.86
CA PRO A 21 -0.65 18.66 -1.10
C PRO A 21 0.70 18.85 -0.37
N PHE A 22 1.43 17.77 -0.09
CA PHE A 22 2.71 17.78 0.61
C PHE A 22 3.91 17.63 -0.33
N LEU A 23 3.72 17.32 -1.62
CA LEU A 23 4.81 17.00 -2.57
C LEU A 23 5.58 18.22 -3.10
N MET A 24 5.20 19.45 -2.75
CA MET A 24 5.87 20.68 -3.20
C MET A 24 6.82 21.29 -2.15
N GLY A 25 7.19 20.54 -1.11
CA GLY A 25 8.03 21.05 0.00
C GLY A 25 7.28 21.93 1.00
N ILE A 26 5.96 22.07 0.82
CA ILE A 26 5.05 22.68 1.80
C ILE A 26 4.59 21.57 2.75
N GLU A 27 5.47 21.21 3.68
CA GLU A 27 5.17 20.22 4.73
C GLU A 27 4.25 20.77 5.82
N ASN A 28 4.00 22.08 5.83
CA ASN A 28 3.11 22.77 6.76
C ASN A 28 1.99 23.44 5.98
N LEU A 29 0.87 22.74 5.84
CA LEU A 29 -0.37 23.30 5.34
C LEU A 29 -1.11 24.04 6.47
N PRO A 30 -1.96 25.01 6.16
CA PRO A 30 -2.88 25.57 7.14
C PRO A 30 -3.69 24.45 7.82
N PRO A 31 -3.97 24.51 9.14
CA PRO A 31 -4.66 23.43 9.85
C PRO A 31 -5.98 22.97 9.20
N GLU A 32 -6.73 23.90 8.65
CA GLU A 32 -7.99 23.70 7.92
C GLU A 32 -7.82 22.90 6.62
N GLU A 33 -6.65 22.94 5.98
CA GLU A 33 -6.32 22.19 4.77
C GLU A 33 -5.58 20.87 5.10
N ALA A 34 -4.72 20.92 6.11
CA ALA A 34 -3.91 19.79 6.54
C ALA A 34 -4.76 18.62 7.05
N LYS A 35 -5.73 18.89 7.93
CA LYS A 35 -6.58 17.86 8.52
C LYS A 35 -7.34 17.05 7.46
N PRO A 36 -8.10 17.66 6.53
CA PRO A 36 -8.81 16.89 5.51
C PRO A 36 -7.86 16.18 4.53
N ALA A 37 -6.67 16.73 4.24
CA ALA A 37 -5.66 16.05 3.43
C ALA A 37 -5.12 14.78 4.13
N LEU A 38 -4.71 14.89 5.40
CA LEU A 38 -4.22 13.76 6.19
C LEU A 38 -5.30 12.69 6.40
N ASP A 39 -6.55 13.09 6.65
CA ASP A 39 -7.66 12.14 6.81
C ASP A 39 -7.98 11.42 5.48
N LYS A 40 -7.75 12.04 4.31
CA LYS A 40 -7.83 11.37 3.00
C LYS A 40 -6.68 10.38 2.80
N MET A 41 -5.46 10.78 3.15
CA MET A 41 -4.28 9.90 3.12
C MET A 41 -4.51 8.64 3.96
N ASP A 42 -4.97 8.78 5.20
CA ASP A 42 -5.21 7.64 6.09
C ASP A 42 -6.24 6.65 5.52
N LYS A 43 -7.35 7.17 4.96
CA LYS A 43 -8.37 6.33 4.31
C LYS A 43 -7.81 5.58 3.11
N ALA A 44 -7.04 6.26 2.26
CA ALA A 44 -6.43 5.65 1.09
C ALA A 44 -5.40 4.58 1.48
N ALA A 45 -4.60 4.84 2.52
CA ALA A 45 -3.65 3.87 3.06
C ALA A 45 -4.34 2.64 3.66
N SER A 46 -5.45 2.81 4.37
CA SER A 46 -6.26 1.69 4.86
C SER A 46 -6.80 0.83 3.72
N LEU A 47 -7.33 1.46 2.66
CA LEU A 47 -7.82 0.75 1.48
C LEU A 47 -6.69 -0.03 0.79
N ALA A 48 -5.53 0.60 0.59
CA ALA A 48 -4.36 -0.02 0.00
C ALA A 48 -3.87 -1.21 0.82
N LEU A 49 -3.80 -1.08 2.16
CA LEU A 49 -3.38 -2.17 3.04
C LEU A 49 -4.34 -3.36 2.96
N SER A 50 -5.65 -3.11 2.97
CA SER A 50 -6.65 -4.17 2.80
C SER A 50 -6.51 -4.87 1.45
N ALA A 51 -6.35 -4.13 0.35
CA ALA A 51 -6.17 -4.71 -0.97
C ALA A 51 -4.90 -5.58 -1.07
N VAL A 52 -3.78 -5.11 -0.50
CA VAL A 52 -2.53 -5.88 -0.41
C VAL A 52 -2.74 -7.17 0.40
N ALA A 53 -3.40 -7.10 1.56
CA ALA A 53 -3.69 -8.26 2.40
C ALA A 53 -4.57 -9.30 1.69
N ASP A 54 -5.61 -8.85 0.99
CA ASP A 54 -6.50 -9.73 0.21
C ASP A 54 -5.77 -10.40 -0.96
N ALA A 55 -4.90 -9.67 -1.65
CA ALA A 55 -4.06 -10.22 -2.71
C ALA A 55 -3.05 -11.24 -2.15
N HIS A 56 -2.42 -10.96 -1.00
CA HIS A 56 -1.55 -11.91 -0.32
C HIS A 56 -2.28 -13.19 0.06
N LYS A 57 -3.46 -13.07 0.66
CA LYS A 57 -4.29 -14.24 1.01
C LYS A 57 -4.57 -15.09 -0.22
N TYR A 58 -4.95 -14.48 -1.34
CA TYR A 58 -5.18 -15.19 -2.59
C TYR A 58 -3.92 -15.92 -3.09
N VAL A 59 -2.77 -15.23 -3.15
CA VAL A 59 -1.52 -15.82 -3.65
C VAL A 59 -1.06 -16.97 -2.75
N SER A 60 -1.15 -16.82 -1.43
CA SER A 60 -0.82 -17.88 -0.47
C SER A 60 -1.70 -19.12 -0.66
N LEU A 61 -3.01 -18.95 -0.88
CA LEU A 61 -3.90 -20.06 -1.20
C LEU A 61 -3.51 -20.75 -2.51
N LYS A 62 -3.17 -19.99 -3.55
CA LYS A 62 -2.71 -20.56 -4.84
C LYS A 62 -1.38 -21.28 -4.75
N LEU A 63 -0.43 -20.79 -3.94
CA LEU A 63 0.83 -21.51 -3.70
C LEU A 63 0.60 -22.87 -3.03
N VAL A 64 -0.35 -22.95 -2.08
CA VAL A 64 -0.74 -24.22 -1.45
C VAL A 64 -1.39 -25.17 -2.46
N GLU A 65 -2.27 -24.67 -3.33
CA GLU A 65 -2.89 -25.49 -4.39
C GLU A 65 -1.85 -26.03 -5.37
N VAL A 66 -0.93 -25.18 -5.85
CA VAL A 66 0.12 -25.56 -6.80
C VAL A 66 1.10 -26.56 -6.16
N GLY A 67 1.41 -26.42 -4.87
CA GLY A 67 2.27 -27.35 -4.15
C GLY A 67 1.70 -28.77 -3.98
N ARG A 68 0.43 -29.00 -4.34
CA ARG A 68 -0.18 -30.35 -4.36
C ARG A 68 -0.06 -31.04 -5.72
N LEU A 69 0.40 -30.33 -6.75
CA LEU A 69 0.61 -30.88 -8.09
C LEU A 69 1.99 -31.54 -8.20
N ALA A 70 2.19 -32.40 -9.19
CA ALA A 70 3.51 -32.96 -9.49
C ALA A 70 4.50 -31.86 -9.89
N GLU A 71 5.74 -31.94 -9.38
CA GLU A 71 6.75 -30.86 -9.45
C GLU A 71 7.01 -30.36 -10.88
N ALA A 72 7.09 -31.29 -11.85
CA ALA A 72 7.33 -30.97 -13.26
C ALA A 72 6.23 -30.09 -13.88
N THR A 73 5.00 -30.15 -13.37
CA THR A 73 3.85 -29.37 -13.85
C THR A 73 3.69 -28.07 -13.06
N ALA A 74 4.20 -28.02 -11.82
CA ALA A 74 3.98 -26.94 -10.86
C ALA A 74 5.06 -25.84 -10.90
N ALA A 75 6.27 -26.15 -11.36
CA ALA A 75 7.46 -25.30 -11.20
C ALA A 75 7.26 -23.85 -11.72
N THR A 76 6.76 -23.70 -12.95
CA THR A 76 6.54 -22.38 -13.56
C THR A 76 5.48 -21.56 -12.82
N ALA A 77 4.32 -22.18 -12.53
CA ALA A 77 3.23 -21.52 -11.81
C ALA A 77 3.65 -21.09 -10.39
N ARG A 78 4.44 -21.93 -9.71
CA ARG A 78 5.00 -21.62 -8.39
C ARG A 78 5.95 -20.43 -8.46
N ALA A 79 6.86 -20.41 -9.43
CA ALA A 79 7.81 -19.31 -9.61
C ALA A 79 7.10 -17.97 -9.88
N GLU A 80 6.04 -17.97 -10.69
CA GLU A 80 5.24 -16.77 -10.94
C GLU A 80 4.50 -16.28 -9.69
N LEU A 81 3.88 -17.20 -8.94
CA LEU A 81 3.19 -16.85 -7.69
C LEU A 81 4.15 -16.29 -6.64
N GLU A 82 5.36 -16.86 -6.51
CA GLU A 82 6.40 -16.34 -5.62
C GLU A 82 6.88 -14.95 -6.04
N LYS A 83 7.00 -14.69 -7.34
CA LYS A 83 7.32 -13.34 -7.85
C LYS A 83 6.23 -12.33 -7.45
N VAL A 84 4.96 -12.69 -7.66
CA VAL A 84 3.84 -11.84 -7.26
C VAL A 84 3.84 -11.62 -5.74
N LYS A 85 4.10 -12.67 -4.95
CA LYS A 85 4.19 -12.55 -3.48
C LYS A 85 5.23 -11.51 -3.07
N LYS A 86 6.44 -11.55 -3.64
CA LYS A 86 7.51 -10.56 -3.35
C LYS A 86 7.11 -9.13 -3.72
N GLN A 87 6.38 -8.95 -4.83
CA GLN A 87 5.88 -7.63 -5.23
C GLN A 87 4.81 -7.11 -4.26
N LEU A 88 3.92 -7.99 -3.78
CA LEU A 88 2.94 -7.65 -2.75
C LEU A 88 3.62 -7.30 -1.41
N ASP A 89 4.66 -8.04 -1.01
CA ASP A 89 5.45 -7.74 0.21
C ASP A 89 6.07 -6.33 0.09
N ALA A 90 6.64 -5.98 -1.07
CA ALA A 90 7.17 -4.64 -1.32
C ALA A 90 6.08 -3.55 -1.31
N ASN A 91 4.89 -3.85 -1.83
CA ASN A 91 3.76 -2.92 -1.79
C ASN A 91 3.24 -2.71 -0.35
N ALA A 92 3.25 -3.74 0.49
CA ALA A 92 2.92 -3.60 1.92
C ALA A 92 3.87 -2.61 2.61
N GLU A 93 5.18 -2.71 2.34
CA GLU A 93 6.17 -1.77 2.90
C GLU A 93 5.97 -0.34 2.39
N ARG A 94 5.58 -0.15 1.13
CA ARG A 94 5.22 1.18 0.59
C ARG A 94 4.04 1.80 1.35
N VAL A 95 2.99 1.02 1.62
CA VAL A 95 1.84 1.49 2.41
C VAL A 95 2.26 1.84 3.84
N ARG A 96 3.10 1.02 4.48
CA ARG A 96 3.61 1.30 5.84
C ARG A 96 4.41 2.61 5.89
N LYS A 97 5.31 2.82 4.92
CA LYS A 97 6.08 4.05 4.83
C LYS A 97 5.17 5.28 4.68
N PHE A 98 4.17 5.18 3.79
CA PHE A 98 3.19 6.23 3.59
C PHE A 98 2.43 6.59 4.88
N GLN A 99 2.01 5.58 5.65
CA GLN A 99 1.34 5.80 6.95
C GLN A 99 2.26 6.47 8.00
N LEU A 100 3.54 6.10 8.02
CA LEU A 100 4.54 6.73 8.87
C LEU A 100 4.72 8.21 8.51
N ASP A 101 4.81 8.53 7.22
CA ASP A 101 4.94 9.90 6.72
C ASP A 101 3.70 10.73 7.09
N ALA A 102 2.49 10.20 6.89
CA ALA A 102 1.24 10.85 7.30
C ALA A 102 1.19 11.10 8.82
N THR A 103 1.64 10.14 9.62
CA THR A 103 1.74 10.29 11.08
C THR A 103 2.74 11.36 11.49
N GLY A 104 3.90 11.43 10.81
CA GLY A 104 4.91 12.47 11.01
C GLY A 104 4.35 13.86 10.74
N ARG A 105 3.70 14.04 9.59
CA ARG A 105 3.04 15.31 9.20
C ARG A 105 1.97 15.73 10.20
N ARG A 106 1.16 14.79 10.68
CA ARG A 106 0.13 15.04 11.71
C ARG A 106 0.74 15.56 13.01
N LYS A 107 1.81 14.94 13.50
CA LYS A 107 2.51 15.38 14.72
C LYS A 107 3.05 16.81 14.55
N ASN A 108 3.65 17.11 13.41
CA ASN A 108 4.21 18.44 13.13
C ASN A 108 3.11 19.52 13.10
N HIS A 109 1.96 19.23 12.48
CA HIS A 109 0.85 20.20 12.42
C HIS A 109 0.23 20.48 13.79
N VAL A 110 0.06 19.47 14.64
CA VAL A 110 -0.45 19.68 16.01
C VAL A 110 0.48 20.60 16.79
N VAL A 111 1.79 20.39 16.72
CA VAL A 111 2.79 21.24 17.38
C VAL A 111 2.76 22.68 16.87
N PHE A 112 2.57 22.88 15.56
CA PHE A 112 2.48 24.23 14.97
C PHE A 112 1.21 24.97 15.37
N SER A 113 0.06 24.28 15.42
CA SER A 113 -1.22 24.90 15.80
C SER A 113 -1.34 25.32 17.27
N MET A 114 -0.38 24.91 18.13
CA MET A 114 -0.35 25.22 19.55
C MET A 114 0.57 26.41 19.89
N LYS A 115 1.31 26.94 18.92
CA LYS A 115 2.18 28.12 19.06
C LYS A 115 1.46 29.36 18.55
#